data_AF-A0A0C3JNI2-F1
#
_entry.id   AF-A0A0C3JNI2-F1
#
_cell.length_a   1.000
_cell.length_b   1.000
_cell.length_c   1.000
_cell.angle_alpha   90.00
_cell.angle_beta   90.00
_cell.angle_gamma   90.00
#
_symmetry.space_group_name_H-M   'P 1'
#
loop_
_entity.id
_entity.type
_entity.pdbx_description
1 polymer ?
#
loop_
_entity_poly.entity_id
_entity_poly.type
_entity_poly.pdbx_seq_one_letter_code
_entity_poly.pdbx_strand_id
1 'polypeptide(L)'
;AAVWTTEEEGALLDFLASHLSQASDGNFKKATWHTTAAHMAHNYPPVIISFFFFALLTIIQLKKSYYAVTNLKSVASGFAYNDEHGAMISLDNADLWDWYVKAHKDAKPFRNSGFPHFASIELLLPLHGQGQFI
;
A
#
# COMPACT_ATOMS: atom_id res chain seq x y z
N ALA A 1 -10.46 -10.57 13.34
CA ALA A 1 -10.19 -10.15 14.73
C ALA A 1 -8.83 -9.47 14.77
N ALA A 2 -8.61 -8.51 15.66
CA ALA A 2 -7.26 -8.02 15.93
C ALA A 2 -6.45 -9.19 16.52
N VAL A 3 -5.23 -9.39 16.04
CA VAL A 3 -4.32 -10.42 16.57
C VAL A 3 -3.48 -9.74 17.64
N TRP A 4 -3.64 -10.15 18.89
CA TRP A 4 -2.84 -9.66 20.01
C TRP A 4 -1.51 -10.41 20.05
N THR A 5 -0.41 -9.74 20.36
CA THR A 5 0.88 -10.40 20.58
C THR A 5 0.95 -11.00 21.98
N THR A 6 1.89 -11.93 22.20
CA THR A 6 2.14 -12.51 23.53
C THR A 6 2.46 -11.43 24.58
N GLU A 7 3.18 -10.37 24.18
CA GLU A 7 3.50 -9.25 25.05
C GLU A 7 2.25 -8.41 25.39
N GLU A 8 1.37 -8.17 24.41
CA GLU A 8 0.10 -7.45 24.62
C GLU A 8 -0.86 -8.22 25.53
N GLU A 9 -0.96 -9.53 25.34
CA GLU A 9 -1.74 -10.42 26.21
C GLU A 9 -1.18 -10.42 27.64
N GLY A 10 0.15 -10.50 27.80
CA GLY A 10 0.83 -10.44 29.09
C GLY A 10 0.53 -9.13 29.85
N ALA A 11 0.67 -7.99 29.18
CA ALA A 11 0.43 -6.70 29.81
C ALA A 11 -1.06 -6.46 30.16
N LEU A 12 -1.99 -6.99 29.35
CA LEU A 12 -3.41 -7.00 29.70
C LEU A 12 -3.65 -7.77 31.00
N LEU A 13 -3.06 -8.96 31.11
CA LEU A 13 -3.21 -9.81 32.29
C LEU A 13 -2.57 -9.18 33.53
N ASP A 14 -1.38 -8.62 33.42
CA ASP A 14 -0.69 -7.93 34.51
C ASP A 14 -1.49 -6.70 34.99
N PHE A 15 -2.04 -5.93 34.05
CA PHE A 15 -2.88 -4.78 34.40
C PHE A 15 -4.16 -5.21 35.13
N LEU A 16 -4.85 -6.24 34.64
CA LEU A 16 -6.04 -6.78 35.31
C LEU A 16 -5.69 -7.38 36.69
N ALA A 17 -4.55 -8.06 36.80
CA ALA A 17 -4.05 -8.61 38.06
C ALA A 17 -3.83 -7.51 39.12
N SER A 18 -3.29 -6.36 38.71
CA SER A 18 -3.12 -5.20 39.61
C SER A 18 -4.44 -4.58 40.09
N HIS A 19 -5.57 -4.87 39.41
CA HIS A 19 -6.90 -4.36 39.73
C HIS A 19 -7.81 -5.43 40.37
N LEU A 20 -7.29 -6.59 40.77
CA LEU A 20 -8.09 -7.70 41.32
C LEU A 20 -8.95 -7.33 42.52
N SER A 21 -8.53 -6.37 43.34
CA SER A 21 -9.33 -5.88 44.49
C SER A 21 -10.64 -5.19 44.08
N GLN A 22 -10.77 -4.81 42.82
CA GLN A 22 -11.99 -4.22 42.23
C GLN A 22 -12.91 -5.26 41.61
N ALA A 23 -12.46 -6.52 41.51
CA ALA A 23 -13.26 -7.61 41.00
C ALA A 23 -14.26 -8.09 42.06
N SER A 24 -15.45 -8.49 41.62
CA SER A 24 -16.47 -9.15 42.44
C SER A 24 -16.94 -10.40 41.71
N ASP A 25 -17.03 -11.52 42.42
CA ASP A 25 -17.46 -12.81 41.87
C ASP A 25 -16.73 -13.21 40.57
N GLY A 26 -15.43 -12.93 40.52
CA GLY A 26 -14.58 -13.26 39.36
C GLY A 26 -14.79 -12.36 38.13
N ASN A 27 -15.48 -11.22 38.28
CA ASN A 27 -15.71 -10.30 37.18
C ASN A 27 -15.38 -8.84 37.53
N PHE A 28 -15.08 -8.04 36.51
CA PHE A 28 -14.78 -6.61 36.62
C PHE A 28 -15.97 -5.75 36.21
N LYS A 29 -16.11 -4.59 36.86
CA LYS A 29 -17.12 -3.58 36.49
C LYS A 29 -16.74 -2.91 35.17
N LYS A 30 -17.73 -2.35 34.47
CA LYS A 30 -17.54 -1.58 33.22
C LYS A 30 -16.46 -0.49 33.34
N ALA A 31 -16.38 0.18 34.50
CA ALA A 31 -15.35 1.19 34.76
C ALA A 31 -13.94 0.61 34.68
N THR A 32 -13.68 -0.53 35.30
CA THR A 32 -12.39 -1.21 35.25
C THR A 32 -12.04 -1.64 33.82
N TRP A 33 -13.00 -2.17 33.06
CA TRP A 33 -12.79 -2.47 31.64
C TRP A 33 -12.46 -1.24 30.79
N HIS A 34 -13.08 -0.08 31.07
CA HIS A 34 -12.71 1.18 30.42
C HIS A 34 -11.29 1.61 30.76
N THR A 35 -10.91 1.51 32.04
CA THR A 35 -9.55 1.83 32.49
C THR A 35 -8.52 0.89 31.84
N THR A 36 -8.81 -0.42 31.77
CA THR A 36 -7.97 -1.40 31.07
C THR A 36 -7.84 -1.09 29.59
N ALA A 37 -8.95 -0.78 28.90
CA ALA A 37 -8.90 -0.43 27.49
C ALA A 37 -8.08 0.84 27.23
N ALA A 38 -8.20 1.86 28.09
CA ALA A 38 -7.40 3.08 28.00
C ALA A 38 -5.91 2.80 28.26
N HIS A 39 -5.58 1.96 29.24
CA HIS A 39 -4.22 1.53 29.51
C HIS A 39 -3.61 0.78 28.32
N MET A 40 -4.34 -0.18 27.75
CA MET A 40 -3.88 -0.92 26.57
C MET A 40 -3.69 -0.01 25.36
N ALA A 41 -4.65 0.88 25.06
CA ALA A 41 -4.51 1.81 23.94
C ALA A 41 -3.35 2.82 24.13
N HIS A 42 -3.00 3.14 25.37
CA HIS A 42 -1.88 4.04 25.68
C HIS A 42 -0.52 3.37 25.51
N ASN A 43 -0.36 2.14 26.02
CA ASN A 43 0.92 1.41 25.99
C ASN A 43 1.13 0.62 24.69
N TYR A 44 0.03 0.21 24.05
CA TYR A 44 -0.02 -0.54 22.81
C TYR A 44 -0.95 0.19 21.83
N PRO A 45 -0.59 1.42 21.39
CA PRO A 45 -1.41 2.15 20.45
C PRO A 45 -1.62 1.30 19.19
N PRO A 46 -2.88 1.17 18.69
CA PRO A 46 -3.15 0.41 17.48
C PRO A 46 -2.23 0.91 16.37
N VAL A 47 -1.61 -0.02 15.65
CA VAL A 47 -0.44 0.21 14.80
C VAL A 47 -0.79 1.08 13.58
N ILE A 48 -0.99 2.40 13.77
CA ILE A 48 -1.11 3.43 12.72
C ILE A 48 0.15 3.44 11.84
N ILE A 49 1.28 3.05 12.45
CA ILE A 49 2.57 2.88 11.81
C ILE A 49 2.47 1.96 10.59
N SER A 50 1.70 0.87 10.70
CA SER A 50 1.54 -0.12 9.63
C SER A 50 0.77 0.48 8.45
N PHE A 51 -0.34 1.17 8.72
CA PHE A 51 -1.14 1.81 7.67
C PHE A 51 -0.36 2.92 6.95
N PHE A 52 0.39 3.74 7.68
CA PHE A 52 1.28 4.74 7.08
C PHE A 52 2.32 4.09 6.17
N PHE A 53 3.01 3.04 6.63
CA PHE A 53 3.99 2.33 5.82
C PHE A 53 3.36 1.67 4.58
N PHE A 54 2.19 1.04 4.73
CA PHE A 54 1.45 0.48 3.60
C PHE A 54 1.05 1.55 2.58
N ALA A 55 0.52 2.68 3.03
CA ALA A 55 0.18 3.80 2.16
C ALA A 55 1.42 4.34 1.43
N LEU A 56 2.53 4.52 2.14
CA LEU A 56 3.79 5.01 1.58
C LEU A 56 4.35 4.04 0.52
N LEU A 57 4.42 2.74 0.83
CA LEU A 57 4.87 1.71 -0.11
C LEU A 57 3.95 1.64 -1.33
N THR A 58 2.64 1.75 -1.12
CA THR A 58 1.65 1.76 -2.22
C THR A 58 1.90 2.94 -3.17
N ILE A 59 2.09 4.15 -2.65
CA ILE A 59 2.39 5.34 -3.47
C ILE A 59 3.73 5.18 -4.21
N ILE A 60 4.76 4.62 -3.58
CA ILE A 60 6.05 4.35 -4.24
C ILE A 60 5.86 3.40 -5.44
N GLN A 61 5.11 2.32 -5.27
CA GLN A 61 4.87 1.35 -6.34
C GLN A 61 3.98 1.89 -7.46
N LEU A 62 2.98 2.71 -7.13
CA LEU A 62 2.15 3.39 -8.11
C LEU A 62 2.95 4.42 -8.93
N LYS A 63 3.90 5.15 -8.32
CA LYS A 63 4.81 6.04 -9.05
C LYS A 63 5.74 5.28 -10.00
N LYS A 64 6.30 4.14 -9.58
CA LYS A 64 7.11 3.29 -10.48
C LYS A 64 6.28 2.80 -11.67
N SER A 65 5.05 2.36 -11.40
CA SER A 65 4.09 1.96 -12.44
C SER A 65 3.80 3.08 -13.43
N TYR A 66 3.58 4.30 -12.93
CA TYR A 66 3.41 5.49 -13.77
C TYR A 66 4.60 5.70 -14.71
N TYR A 67 5.84 5.74 -14.20
CA TYR A 67 7.01 5.95 -15.05
C TYR A 67 7.25 4.80 -16.04
N ALA A 68 6.95 3.56 -15.66
CA ALA A 68 7.00 2.43 -16.59
C ALA A 68 6.01 2.61 -17.74
N VAL A 69 4.78 3.03 -17.45
CA VAL A 69 3.76 3.31 -18.46
C VAL A 69 4.10 4.54 -19.31
N THR A 70 4.67 5.60 -18.72
CA THR A 70 5.15 6.76 -19.49
C THR A 70 6.26 6.37 -20.46
N ASN A 71 7.18 5.51 -20.04
CA ASN A 71 8.21 4.96 -20.92
C ASN A 71 7.59 4.10 -22.03
N LEU A 72 6.61 3.25 -21.72
CA LEU A 72 5.88 2.45 -22.72
C LEU A 72 5.13 3.33 -23.73
N LYS A 73 4.49 4.41 -23.29
CA LYS A 73 3.79 5.38 -24.15
C LYS A 73 4.73 6.23 -25.01
N SER A 74 6.02 6.26 -24.70
CA SER A 74 6.99 7.05 -25.46
C SER A 74 7.28 6.43 -26.83
N VAL A 75 7.55 7.26 -27.84
CA VAL A 75 7.94 6.80 -29.19
C VAL A 75 9.17 5.89 -29.16
N ALA A 76 10.08 6.10 -28.20
CA ALA A 76 11.31 5.32 -28.05
C ALA A 76 11.06 3.87 -27.59
N SER A 77 9.89 3.56 -27.02
CA SER A 77 9.56 2.18 -26.64
C SER A 77 9.31 1.28 -27.84
N GLY A 78 8.82 1.85 -28.95
CA GLY A 78 8.38 1.11 -30.13
C GLY A 78 7.07 0.33 -29.95
N PHE A 79 6.38 0.45 -28.81
CA PHE A 79 5.10 -0.22 -28.54
C PHE A 79 3.92 0.74 -28.63
N ALA A 80 2.80 0.25 -29.16
CA ALA A 80 1.52 0.89 -28.91
C ALA A 80 1.10 0.63 -27.47
N TYR A 81 0.44 1.60 -26.82
CA TYR A 81 -0.07 1.44 -25.47
C TYR A 81 -1.51 1.93 -25.38
N ASN A 82 -2.39 1.12 -24.81
CA ASN A 82 -3.76 1.44 -24.52
C ASN A 82 -3.97 1.50 -23.00
N ASP A 83 -4.69 2.51 -22.50
CA ASP A 83 -4.85 2.73 -21.06
C ASP A 83 -5.63 1.63 -20.34
N GLU A 84 -6.46 0.87 -21.06
CA GLU A 84 -7.24 -0.25 -20.53
C GLU A 84 -6.55 -1.60 -20.80
N HIS A 85 -5.94 -1.76 -21.97
CA HIS A 85 -5.43 -3.04 -22.47
C HIS A 85 -3.90 -3.18 -22.46
N GLY A 86 -3.16 -2.16 -22.01
CA GLY A 86 -1.71 -2.16 -21.92
C GLY A 86 -1.02 -2.12 -23.28
N ALA A 87 0.13 -2.77 -23.40
CA ALA A 87 0.94 -2.78 -24.63
C ALA A 87 0.40 -3.68 -25.76
N MET A 88 -0.68 -4.44 -25.51
CA MET A 88 -1.37 -5.27 -26.51
C MET A 88 -0.42 -6.18 -27.31
N ILE A 89 0.53 -6.80 -26.62
CA ILE A 89 1.54 -7.70 -27.18
C ILE A 89 0.89 -8.99 -27.67
N SER A 90 1.03 -9.24 -28.98
CA SER A 90 0.63 -10.46 -29.67
C SER A 90 1.78 -11.47 -29.72
N LEU A 91 1.59 -12.57 -30.45
CA LEU A 91 2.68 -13.54 -30.67
C LEU A 91 3.80 -12.94 -31.53
N ASP A 92 3.46 -12.11 -32.50
CA ASP A 92 4.39 -11.58 -33.51
C ASP A 92 5.43 -10.62 -32.93
N ASN A 93 5.14 -10.00 -31.77
CA ASN A 93 6.04 -9.06 -31.11
C ASN A 93 6.45 -9.51 -29.68
N ALA A 94 6.21 -10.78 -29.35
CA ALA A 94 6.55 -11.35 -28.04
C ALA A 94 8.05 -11.26 -27.73
N ASP A 95 8.92 -11.55 -28.70
CA ASP A 95 10.37 -11.51 -28.51
C ASP A 95 10.88 -10.08 -28.25
N LEU A 96 10.29 -9.09 -28.91
CA LEU A 96 10.60 -7.67 -28.70
C LEU A 96 10.18 -7.23 -27.30
N TRP A 97 9.01 -7.65 -26.85
CA TRP A 97 8.55 -7.41 -25.48
C TRP A 97 9.49 -8.03 -24.46
N ASP A 98 9.87 -9.29 -24.65
CA ASP A 98 10.76 -10.01 -23.74
C ASP A 98 12.17 -9.39 -23.68
N TRP A 99 12.64 -8.81 -24.80
CA TRP A 99 13.87 -8.01 -24.80
C TRP A 99 13.70 -6.69 -24.04
N TYR A 100 12.60 -5.97 -24.29
CA TYR A 100 12.32 -4.69 -23.62
C TYR A 100 12.22 -4.83 -22.10
N VAL A 101 11.50 -5.82 -21.59
CA VAL A 101 11.31 -6.00 -20.14
C VAL A 101 12.57 -6.45 -19.40
N LYS A 102 13.61 -6.95 -20.11
CA LYS A 102 14.92 -7.20 -19.50
C LYS A 102 15.58 -5.90 -19.02
N ALA A 103 15.45 -4.83 -19.82
CA ALA A 103 15.93 -3.49 -19.48
C ALA A 103 14.92 -2.71 -18.63
N HIS A 104 13.61 -2.96 -18.82
CA HIS A 104 12.52 -2.24 -18.16
C HIS A 104 11.62 -3.19 -17.36
N LYS A 105 12.14 -3.78 -16.28
CA LYS A 105 11.45 -4.81 -15.49
C LYS A 105 10.08 -4.38 -14.97
N ASP A 106 9.94 -3.11 -14.63
CA ASP A 106 8.69 -2.53 -14.12
C ASP A 106 7.58 -2.44 -15.19
N ALA A 107 7.90 -2.60 -16.48
CA ALA A 107 6.91 -2.64 -17.56
C ALA A 107 6.17 -3.98 -17.66
N LYS A 108 6.71 -5.05 -17.06
CA LYS A 108 6.18 -6.43 -17.18
C LYS A 108 4.68 -6.57 -16.89
N PRO A 109 4.09 -5.92 -15.85
CA PRO A 109 2.66 -6.02 -15.58
C PRO A 109 1.78 -5.47 -16.70
N PHE A 110 2.31 -4.56 -17.53
CA PHE A 110 1.54 -3.82 -18.52
C PHE A 110 1.58 -4.43 -19.93
N ARG A 111 2.02 -5.70 -20.05
CA ARG A 111 2.07 -6.42 -21.34
C ARG A 111 0.73 -6.39 -22.07
N ASN A 112 -0.34 -6.77 -21.38
CA ASN A 112 -1.71 -6.85 -21.89
C ASN A 112 -2.72 -6.43 -20.80
N SER A 113 -2.31 -5.49 -19.95
CA SER A 113 -3.12 -4.91 -18.88
C SER A 113 -2.81 -3.43 -18.79
N GLY A 114 -3.86 -2.62 -18.76
CA GLY A 114 -3.76 -1.19 -18.56
C GLY A 114 -3.31 -0.79 -17.15
N PHE A 115 -3.17 0.51 -16.94
CA PHE A 115 -2.88 1.10 -15.63
C PHE A 115 -3.96 2.13 -15.28
N PRO A 116 -5.05 1.71 -14.59
CA PRO A 116 -6.21 2.58 -14.37
C PRO A 116 -5.91 3.79 -13.48
N HIS A 117 -4.80 3.77 -12.74
CA HIS A 117 -4.40 4.86 -11.85
C HIS A 117 -3.46 5.88 -12.51
N PHE A 118 -3.19 5.78 -13.81
CA PHE A 118 -2.26 6.66 -14.53
C PHE A 118 -2.56 8.15 -14.30
N ALA A 119 -3.79 8.58 -14.62
CA ALA A 119 -4.22 9.97 -14.46
C ALA A 119 -4.22 10.44 -12.99
N SER A 120 -4.60 9.57 -12.05
CA SER A 120 -4.58 9.91 -10.63
C SER A 120 -3.17 10.14 -10.10
N ILE A 121 -2.20 9.32 -10.53
CA ILE A 121 -0.79 9.50 -10.13
C ILE A 121 -0.16 10.70 -10.82
N GLU A 122 -0.51 10.97 -12.08
CA GLU A 122 -0.07 12.16 -12.81
C GLU A 122 -0.41 13.47 -12.06
N LEU A 123 -1.64 13.58 -11.55
CA LEU A 123 -2.08 14.72 -10.74
C LEU A 123 -1.32 14.89 -9.41
N LEU A 124 -0.77 13.80 -8.87
CA LEU A 124 -0.05 13.77 -7.59
C LEU A 124 1.46 14.02 -7.73
N LEU A 125 2.00 14.03 -8.95
CA LEU A 125 3.38 14.40 -9.20
C LEU A 125 3.49 15.93 -9.18
N PRO A 126 4.57 16.50 -8.61
CA PRO A 126 4.76 17.94 -8.56
C PRO A 126 4.65 18.48 -9.98
N LEU A 127 3.57 19.24 -10.20
CA LEU A 127 3.07 19.80 -11.45
C LEU A 127 4.05 19.66 -12.61
N HIS A 128 3.64 18.92 -13.63
CA HIS A 128 4.09 19.15 -14.99
C HIS A 128 4.18 20.68 -15.19
N GLY A 129 5.41 21.19 -15.23
CA GLY A 129 5.67 22.46 -15.88
C GLY A 129 5.20 22.27 -17.31
N GLN A 130 3.99 22.73 -17.60
CA GLN A 130 3.51 22.89 -18.97
C GLN A 130 4.42 23.93 -19.62
N GLY A 131 5.56 23.46 -20.12
CA GLY A 131 6.26 24.08 -21.21
C GLY A 131 5.32 24.06 -22.39
N GLN A 132 4.68 25.22 -22.56
CA GLN A 132 4.00 25.71 -23.75
C GLN A 132 4.72 25.23 -25.01
N PHE A 133 4.09 24.32 -25.75
CA PHE A 133 4.39 24.15 -27.17
C PHE A 133 3.35 24.94 -27.94
N ILE A 134 3.83 26.09 -28.42
CA ILE A 134 3.22 26.94 -29.44
C ILE A 134 3.23 26.17 -30.77
#